data_AF-A0A520IZT1-F1
#
_entry.id   AF-A0A520IZT1-F1
#
_cell.length_a   1.000
_cell.length_b   1.000
_cell.length_c   1.000
_cell.angle_alpha   90.00
_cell.angle_beta   90.00
_cell.angle_gamma   90.00
#
_symmetry.space_group_name_H-M   'P 1'
#
loop_
_entity.id
_entity.type
_entity.pdbx_description
1 polymer ?
#
loop_
_entity_poly.entity_id
_entity_poly.type
_entity_poly.pdbx_seq_one_letter_code
_entity_poly.pdbx_strand_id
1 'polypeptide(L)'
;MKQFKPGRIILFLLFCMAFLSLKTVQGADIINLKCEHLSNPLGIDNPNPRLSWMMNDDRQGAVQKAYRIIVGTDSLQLKSKINIQWDTQKVYDGSTLVLYKGRTLNPFTKYFWSVEVLDKNNKLISSRISSFETGMMGIQNWRGTWISDRNDINIREAPYFRRVFETEKQVKSAKAYIVASGLYEMYMNGSKVGNHRLDPMYTRFDRRNLYVTYDVTSKLKKGQNAIGVILGNGWFNHQAMAVWNFDKAPWRARPAFCLDLSITYTDGTSETITSGSDWKTSFGPIISNNIYTGEHYDARLEQKGWNEVNFDDLKWRGVNLRATPSKNIVSQTMYPIRNVEEIKARSLRKFNDTTYLYDMGRNIAGVSKIRVSGDKGTVIKLKHAERLYPDGRADLSNIDVYYRPTDRTDPFQTDIFILNGEGEEEFMPLFNYKGFQYVEVTSSNPVKLAKQSLVGYFMHSDVPATGKISSSNPLIDKLWWATNNSYLSNLFGLPTDCPQREKNGWTGDGHFAIETGLYNFDAVTVYEKWLGDHRDEQQPNGVLPDIIPTSGWGYGTANGTDWTSTIAIVPWNIYMFYGDIKPLADNYENIK
;
A
#
# COMPACT_ATOMS: atom_id res chain seq x y z
N MET A 1 -79.92 33.47 17.20
CA MET A 1 -80.41 32.68 18.37
C MET A 1 -79.37 31.63 18.71
N LYS A 2 -79.01 31.53 20.00
CA LYS A 2 -78.06 30.59 20.66
C LYS A 2 -76.57 30.88 20.37
N GLN A 3 -75.96 31.86 21.06
CA GLN A 3 -75.23 31.77 22.35
C GLN A 3 -74.13 30.71 22.38
N PHE A 4 -72.87 31.15 22.36
CA PHE A 4 -71.79 30.64 23.23
C PHE A 4 -70.81 31.77 23.59
N LYS A 5 -70.35 31.73 24.84
CA LYS A 5 -69.78 32.82 25.66
C LYS A 5 -68.31 33.17 25.34
N PRO A 6 -67.85 34.39 25.70
CA PRO A 6 -66.47 34.84 25.55
C PRO A 6 -65.60 34.39 26.74
N GLY A 7 -64.36 33.99 26.47
CA GLY A 7 -63.41 33.67 27.52
C GLY A 7 -61.98 33.56 26.98
N ARG A 8 -61.12 34.47 27.48
CA ARG A 8 -59.64 34.49 27.41
C ARG A 8 -59.00 35.14 26.18
N ILE A 9 -59.13 36.46 26.13
CA ILE A 9 -58.04 37.35 25.68
C ILE A 9 -57.11 37.57 26.90
N ILE A 10 -55.82 37.78 26.64
CA ILE A 10 -54.69 37.99 27.58
C ILE A 10 -53.95 36.69 27.97
N LEU A 11 -53.19 36.12 27.02
CA LEU A 11 -51.83 35.61 27.27
C LEU A 11 -51.14 35.20 25.94
N PHE A 12 -50.93 36.14 25.01
CA PHE A 12 -50.17 35.84 23.77
C PHE A 12 -49.29 37.01 23.33
N LEU A 13 -48.65 37.67 24.29
CA LEU A 13 -47.73 38.80 24.04
C LEU A 13 -46.50 38.79 24.96
N LEU A 14 -46.05 37.60 25.37
CA LEU A 14 -44.82 37.41 26.15
C LEU A 14 -44.22 36.03 25.84
N PHE A 15 -43.89 35.77 24.58
CA PHE A 15 -42.92 34.73 24.24
C PHE A 15 -42.08 35.10 23.00
N CYS A 16 -41.69 36.38 22.93
CA CYS A 16 -40.44 36.76 22.28
C CYS A 16 -39.30 36.52 23.29
N MET A 17 -39.00 35.26 23.60
CA MET A 17 -37.70 34.91 24.17
C MET A 17 -36.87 34.30 23.05
N ALA A 18 -35.82 35.05 22.71
CA ALA A 18 -34.81 34.67 21.75
C ALA A 18 -34.29 33.25 22.03
N PHE A 19 -34.60 32.30 21.16
CA PHE A 19 -33.71 31.16 20.93
C PHE A 19 -32.50 31.67 20.15
N LEU A 20 -31.67 32.48 20.80
CA LEU A 20 -30.25 32.52 20.50
C LEU A 20 -29.77 31.10 20.79
N SER A 21 -29.61 30.30 19.75
CA SER A 21 -28.77 29.12 19.82
C SER A 21 -27.41 29.59 20.32
N LEU A 22 -27.16 29.44 21.62
CA LEU A 22 -25.81 29.43 22.16
C LEU A 22 -25.11 28.29 21.43
N LYS A 23 -24.46 28.61 20.30
CA LYS A 23 -23.32 27.82 19.86
C LYS A 23 -22.36 27.91 21.04
N THR A 24 -22.37 26.88 21.87
CA THR A 24 -21.26 26.62 22.78
C THR A 24 -20.03 26.63 21.88
N VAL A 25 -19.21 27.68 21.98
CA VAL A 25 -17.91 27.74 21.30
C VAL A 25 -17.19 26.48 21.75
N GLN A 26 -17.05 25.54 20.82
CA GLN A 26 -16.40 24.27 21.11
C GLN A 26 -14.95 24.64 21.41
N GLY A 27 -14.48 24.35 22.63
CA GLY A 27 -13.10 24.62 22.99
C GLY A 27 -12.16 23.89 22.05
N ALA A 28 -10.95 24.42 21.87
CA ALA A 28 -9.94 23.79 21.03
C ALA A 28 -9.70 22.32 21.41
N ASP A 29 -9.46 21.50 20.39
CA ASP A 29 -9.15 20.08 20.53
C ASP A 29 -7.88 19.73 19.74
N ILE A 30 -7.13 18.73 20.20
CA ILE A 30 -5.92 18.26 19.52
C ILE A 30 -6.24 16.95 18.82
N ILE A 31 -6.12 16.98 17.50
CA ILE A 31 -6.53 15.90 16.60
C ILE A 31 -5.39 15.49 15.67
N ASN A 32 -5.62 14.42 14.90
CA ASN A 32 -4.71 13.95 13.84
C ASN A 32 -3.26 13.71 14.31
N LEU A 33 -3.10 13.04 15.46
CA LEU A 33 -1.79 12.65 15.96
C LEU A 33 -1.15 11.61 15.04
N LYS A 34 0.04 11.92 14.54
CA LYS A 34 0.79 11.10 13.59
C LYS A 34 2.23 10.89 14.05
N CYS A 35 2.79 9.73 13.71
CA CYS A 35 4.20 9.43 13.80
C CYS A 35 4.69 9.13 12.38
N GLU A 36 5.76 9.80 11.92
CA GLU A 36 6.24 9.68 10.53
C GLU A 36 5.10 9.83 9.50
N HIS A 37 4.25 10.83 9.70
CA HIS A 37 3.06 11.14 8.87
C HIS A 37 1.95 10.08 8.84
N LEU A 38 2.07 9.01 9.63
CA LEU A 38 1.10 7.91 9.71
C LEU A 38 0.38 7.87 11.06
N SER A 39 -0.86 7.38 11.08
CA SER A 39 -1.60 7.16 12.32
C SER A 39 -1.28 5.78 12.90
N ASN A 40 -0.86 5.73 14.16
CA ASN A 40 -0.53 4.49 14.88
C ASN A 40 0.33 3.49 14.07
N PRO A 41 1.43 3.92 13.44
CA PRO A 41 2.19 3.07 12.54
C PRO A 41 2.86 1.91 13.28
N LEU A 42 3.01 0.80 12.56
CA LEU A 42 3.75 -0.38 12.99
C LEU A 42 5.07 -0.46 12.21
N GLY A 43 6.13 -0.90 12.88
CA GLY A 43 7.41 -1.17 12.24
C GLY A 43 8.25 0.08 11.97
N ILE A 44 8.20 1.12 12.79
CA ILE A 44 9.03 2.31 12.59
C ILE A 44 10.51 1.99 12.86
N ASP A 45 11.38 2.25 11.88
CA ASP A 45 12.83 2.08 12.03
C ASP A 45 13.59 3.38 12.32
N ASN A 46 12.96 4.53 12.10
CA ASN A 46 13.59 5.82 12.37
C ASN A 46 13.86 5.93 13.89
N PRO A 47 15.12 6.10 14.34
CA PRO A 47 15.44 6.21 15.77
C PRO A 47 14.96 7.51 16.39
N ASN A 48 14.68 8.53 15.57
CA ASN A 48 14.18 9.83 16.00
C ASN A 48 12.91 10.17 15.19
N PRO A 49 11.80 9.44 15.40
CA PRO A 49 10.59 9.64 14.62
C PRO A 49 10.01 11.05 14.85
N ARG A 50 9.42 11.61 13.79
CA ARG A 50 8.64 12.84 13.79
C ARG A 50 7.27 12.57 14.38
N LEU A 51 6.88 13.37 15.36
CA LEU A 51 5.56 13.37 15.96
C LEU A 51 4.84 14.65 15.54
N SER A 52 3.64 14.52 14.99
CA SER A 52 2.84 15.67 14.55
C SER A 52 1.38 15.62 14.99
N TRP A 53 0.77 16.79 15.10
CA TRP A 53 -0.63 16.96 15.51
C TRP A 53 -1.25 18.18 14.85
N MET A 54 -2.57 18.26 14.90
CA MET A 54 -3.34 19.42 14.46
C MET A 54 -4.19 19.96 15.61
N MET A 55 -4.42 21.27 15.60
CA MET A 55 -5.34 21.93 16.53
C MET A 55 -6.62 22.27 15.80
N ASN A 56 -7.75 21.73 16.27
CA ASN A 56 -9.08 22.07 15.79
C ASN A 56 -9.66 23.16 16.71
N ASP A 57 -9.69 24.40 16.24
CA ASP A 57 -10.13 25.57 17.00
C ASP A 57 -10.77 26.60 16.06
N ASP A 58 -12.08 26.82 16.22
CA ASP A 58 -12.86 27.73 15.38
C ASP A 58 -12.78 29.20 15.81
N ARG A 59 -12.09 29.50 16.91
CA ARG A 59 -11.98 30.86 17.44
C ARG A 59 -11.04 31.68 16.56
N GLN A 60 -11.45 32.90 16.20
CA GLN A 60 -10.58 33.83 15.45
C GLN A 60 -9.25 34.08 16.18
N GLY A 61 -8.13 33.99 15.45
CA GLY A 61 -6.78 34.11 16.04
C GLY A 61 -6.36 32.94 16.93
N ALA A 62 -7.00 31.77 16.78
CA ALA A 62 -6.54 30.52 17.39
C ALA A 62 -5.07 30.26 17.08
N VAL A 63 -4.30 29.94 18.11
CA VAL A 63 -2.87 29.67 18.00
C VAL A 63 -2.42 28.77 19.15
N GLN A 64 -1.46 27.89 18.85
CA GLN A 64 -0.68 27.19 19.87
C GLN A 64 0.47 28.10 20.31
N LYS A 65 0.55 28.39 21.62
CA LYS A 65 1.65 29.17 22.22
C LYS A 65 2.78 28.31 22.75
N ALA A 66 2.48 27.07 23.12
CA ALA A 66 3.43 26.12 23.66
C ALA A 66 2.92 24.69 23.52
N TYR A 67 3.83 23.72 23.54
CA TYR A 67 3.51 22.30 23.61
C TYR A 67 4.31 21.57 24.68
N ARG A 68 3.85 20.39 25.07
CA ARG A 68 4.61 19.37 25.82
C ARG A 68 4.27 17.99 25.28
N ILE A 69 5.26 17.26 24.80
CA ILE A 69 5.10 15.87 24.36
C ILE A 69 5.58 14.95 25.47
N ILE A 70 4.79 13.89 25.70
CA ILE A 70 5.10 12.85 26.68
C ILE A 70 5.04 11.51 25.95
N VAL A 71 6.09 10.70 26.07
CA VAL A 71 6.21 9.38 25.44
C VAL A 71 6.55 8.33 26.50
N GLY A 72 5.82 7.22 26.53
CA GLY A 72 6.01 6.12 27.46
C GLY A 72 5.80 4.77 26.77
N THR A 73 6.18 3.67 27.43
CA THR A 73 5.95 2.30 26.92
C THR A 73 4.68 1.65 27.50
N ASP A 74 4.03 2.32 28.44
CA ASP A 74 2.77 1.91 29.04
C ASP A 74 1.78 3.08 29.06
N SER A 75 0.58 2.85 28.53
CA SER A 75 -0.43 3.91 28.38
C SER A 75 -1.01 4.41 29.71
N LEU A 76 -1.03 3.59 30.77
CA LEU A 76 -1.50 3.97 32.10
C LEU A 76 -0.42 4.77 32.83
N GLN A 77 0.83 4.30 32.78
CA GLN A 77 1.96 5.02 33.36
C GLN A 77 2.17 6.38 32.68
N LEU A 78 1.92 6.47 31.37
CA LEU A 78 1.95 7.73 30.63
C LEU A 78 0.96 8.76 31.19
N LYS A 79 -0.28 8.35 31.50
CA LYS A 79 -1.29 9.26 32.10
C LYS A 79 -0.83 9.81 33.45
N SER A 80 -0.19 8.97 34.25
CA SER A 80 0.35 9.35 35.57
C SER A 80 1.74 10.00 35.48
N LYS A 81 2.32 10.14 34.28
CA LYS A 81 3.67 10.68 34.04
C LYS A 81 4.77 9.90 34.79
N ILE A 82 4.61 8.58 34.93
CA ILE A 82 5.55 7.66 35.58
C ILE A 82 6.34 6.90 34.52
N ASN A 83 7.64 6.67 34.77
CA ASN A 83 8.52 5.86 33.92
C ASN A 83 8.48 6.25 32.42
N ILE A 84 8.52 7.56 32.19
CA ILE A 84 8.39 8.17 30.87
C ILE A 84 9.72 8.06 30.11
N GLN A 85 9.64 7.74 28.82
CA GLN A 85 10.80 7.65 27.91
C GLN A 85 11.25 9.02 27.41
N TRP A 86 10.28 9.94 27.27
CA TRP A 86 10.55 11.31 26.88
C TRP A 86 9.48 12.26 27.41
N ASP A 87 9.92 13.39 27.94
CA ASP A 87 9.08 14.51 28.30
C ASP A 87 9.80 15.79 27.87
N THR A 88 9.24 16.50 26.90
CA THR A 88 9.86 17.74 26.39
C THR A 88 9.89 18.86 27.44
N GLN A 89 9.17 18.69 28.56
CA GLN A 89 8.67 19.80 29.36
C GLN A 89 7.86 20.77 28.49
N LYS A 90 7.46 21.90 29.07
CA LYS A 90 6.76 22.95 28.33
C LYS A 90 7.76 23.68 27.42
N VAL A 91 7.51 23.65 26.11
CA VAL A 91 8.29 24.36 25.09
C VAL A 91 7.42 25.48 24.53
N TYR A 92 7.86 26.74 24.67
CA TYR A 92 7.16 27.92 24.15
C TYR A 92 7.45 28.10 22.66
N ASP A 93 6.74 27.34 21.84
CA ASP A 93 6.92 27.30 20.39
C ASP A 93 5.63 26.87 19.67
N GLY A 94 5.47 27.33 18.43
CA GLY A 94 4.32 27.06 17.58
C GLY A 94 4.43 25.78 16.74
N SER A 95 5.55 25.06 16.79
CA SER A 95 5.75 23.86 15.97
C SER A 95 4.74 22.75 16.25
N THR A 96 4.33 22.08 15.18
CA THR A 96 3.38 20.95 15.19
C THR A 96 3.97 19.67 14.58
N LEU A 97 5.26 19.70 14.24
CA LEU A 97 6.04 18.58 13.73
C LEU A 97 7.37 18.56 14.49
N VAL A 98 7.53 17.60 15.40
CA VAL A 98 8.65 17.57 16.35
C VAL A 98 9.36 16.23 16.30
N LEU A 99 10.69 16.27 16.13
CA LEU A 99 11.53 15.08 16.23
C LEU A 99 11.59 14.57 17.67
N TYR A 100 11.41 13.27 17.84
CA TYR A 100 11.70 12.59 19.08
C TYR A 100 13.16 12.81 19.49
N LYS A 101 13.38 13.25 20.74
CA LYS A 101 14.71 13.50 21.34
C LYS A 101 14.83 12.86 22.73
N GLY A 102 14.05 11.80 22.97
CA GLY A 102 14.05 11.09 24.24
C GLY A 102 15.15 10.05 24.35
N ARG A 103 14.94 9.09 25.26
CA ARG A 103 15.80 7.92 25.40
C ARG A 103 15.84 7.10 24.10
N THR A 104 16.94 6.43 23.82
CA THR A 104 17.07 5.54 22.65
C THR A 104 15.89 4.57 22.57
N LEU A 105 15.24 4.53 21.40
CA LEU A 105 14.14 3.61 21.15
C LEU A 105 14.69 2.18 20.96
N ASN A 106 14.08 1.23 21.66
CA ASN A 106 14.33 -0.20 21.48
C ASN A 106 13.55 -0.76 20.28
N PRO A 107 14.07 -1.78 19.57
CA PRO A 107 13.33 -2.56 18.58
C PRO A 107 12.08 -3.23 19.18
N PHE A 108 11.13 -3.61 18.33
CA PHE A 108 9.94 -4.40 18.70
C PHE A 108 9.14 -3.84 19.89
N THR A 109 9.13 -2.52 20.07
CA THR A 109 8.58 -1.87 21.26
C THR A 109 7.48 -0.91 20.86
N LYS A 110 6.32 -1.05 21.50
CA LYS A 110 5.22 -0.10 21.36
C LYS A 110 5.42 1.08 22.29
N TYR A 111 5.39 2.28 21.71
CA TYR A 111 5.43 3.54 22.43
C TYR A 111 4.05 4.19 22.34
N PHE A 112 3.59 4.70 23.48
CA PHE A 112 2.42 5.54 23.61
C PHE A 112 2.88 6.98 23.76
N TRP A 113 2.15 7.91 23.18
CA TRP A 113 2.46 9.31 23.31
C TRP A 113 1.21 10.19 23.35
N SER A 114 1.34 11.35 23.98
CA SER A 114 0.33 12.39 23.99
C SER A 114 1.00 13.75 23.91
N VAL A 115 0.24 14.75 23.48
CA VAL A 115 0.67 16.14 23.47
C VAL A 115 -0.27 17.00 24.31
N GLU A 116 0.29 17.89 25.10
CA GLU A 116 -0.41 18.97 25.78
C GLU A 116 -0.07 20.29 25.07
N VAL A 117 -1.07 21.13 24.80
CA VAL A 117 -0.93 22.41 24.09
C VAL A 117 -1.49 23.55 24.95
N LEU A 118 -0.79 24.68 24.99
CA LEU A 118 -1.34 25.95 25.49
C LEU A 118 -1.95 26.74 24.33
N ASP A 119 -3.25 27.01 24.42
CA ASP A 119 -3.97 27.79 23.43
C ASP A 119 -3.73 29.31 23.56
N LYS A 120 -4.41 30.09 22.72
CA LYS A 120 -4.33 31.55 22.71
C LYS A 120 -4.68 32.22 24.06
N ASN A 121 -5.48 31.57 24.91
CA ASN A 121 -5.92 32.05 26.22
C ASN A 121 -5.10 31.45 27.37
N ASN A 122 -3.97 30.78 27.07
CA ASN A 122 -3.16 30.05 28.04
C ASN A 122 -3.92 28.88 28.71
N LYS A 123 -4.97 28.36 28.07
CA LYS A 123 -5.65 27.15 28.52
C LYS A 123 -4.88 25.93 28.03
N LEU A 124 -4.66 24.99 28.94
CA LEU A 124 -4.04 23.70 28.62
C LEU A 124 -5.06 22.74 28.00
N ILE A 125 -4.67 22.10 26.91
CA ILE A 125 -5.50 21.15 26.15
C ILE A 125 -4.65 19.91 25.93
N SER A 126 -5.19 18.74 26.28
CA SER A 126 -4.47 17.46 26.15
C SER A 126 -5.09 16.65 25.03
N SER A 127 -4.25 16.04 24.20
CA SER A 127 -4.69 15.08 23.19
C SER A 127 -5.17 13.77 23.82
N ARG A 128 -5.85 12.95 23.01
CA ARG A 128 -5.91 11.51 23.26
C ARG A 128 -4.51 10.89 23.16
N ILE A 129 -4.32 9.73 23.78
CA ILE A 129 -3.09 8.94 23.61
C ILE A 129 -3.08 8.32 22.21
N SER A 130 -1.99 8.54 21.49
CA SER A 130 -1.65 7.86 20.24
C SER A 130 -0.50 6.89 20.49
N SER A 131 -0.10 6.14 19.48
CA SER A 131 1.02 5.20 19.58
C SER A 131 1.85 5.13 18.30
N PHE A 132 3.02 4.52 18.39
CA PHE A 132 3.78 3.98 17.28
C PHE A 132 4.54 2.75 17.79
N GLU A 133 4.86 1.82 16.91
CA GLU A 133 5.62 0.62 17.28
C GLU A 133 6.86 0.51 16.44
N THR A 134 8.02 0.32 17.09
CA THR A 134 9.28 0.16 16.39
C THR A 134 9.40 -1.23 15.78
N GLY A 135 10.09 -1.29 14.65
CA GLY A 135 10.29 -2.52 13.89
C GLY A 135 11.62 -3.21 14.18
N MET A 136 12.23 -3.70 13.11
CA MET A 136 13.53 -4.37 13.12
C MET A 136 14.68 -3.46 13.49
N MET A 137 14.64 -2.16 13.17
CA MET A 137 15.70 -1.18 13.51
C MET A 137 17.13 -1.66 13.17
N GLY A 138 17.28 -2.36 12.05
CA GLY A 138 18.56 -2.87 11.56
C GLY A 138 18.58 -4.36 11.27
N ILE A 139 19.46 -4.76 10.35
CA ILE A 139 19.53 -6.13 9.82
C ILE A 139 19.90 -7.18 10.89
N GLN A 140 20.64 -6.77 11.93
CA GLN A 140 21.09 -7.64 13.02
C GLN A 140 19.96 -8.23 13.87
N ASN A 141 18.76 -7.64 13.80
CA ASN A 141 17.60 -8.12 14.56
C ASN A 141 16.79 -9.20 13.84
N TRP A 142 17.08 -9.45 12.56
CA TRP A 142 16.50 -10.58 11.82
C TRP A 142 17.10 -11.90 12.30
N ARG A 143 16.24 -12.89 12.58
CA ARG A 143 16.61 -14.25 12.97
C ARG A 143 16.36 -15.26 11.86
N GLY A 144 15.38 -15.01 11.01
CA GLY A 144 15.05 -15.85 9.88
C GLY A 144 16.12 -15.85 8.80
N THR A 145 16.04 -16.88 7.97
CA THR A 145 16.87 -17.03 6.78
C THR A 145 16.04 -16.74 5.54
N TRP A 146 16.66 -16.10 4.55
CA TRP A 146 16.03 -15.93 3.25
C TRP A 146 15.81 -17.29 2.57
N ILE A 147 14.59 -17.57 2.13
CA ILE A 147 14.20 -18.82 1.49
C ILE A 147 13.54 -18.61 0.11
N SER A 148 13.74 -19.58 -0.78
CA SER A 148 13.18 -19.65 -2.14
C SER A 148 12.88 -21.10 -2.55
N ASP A 149 12.45 -21.35 -3.78
CA ASP A 149 11.80 -22.61 -4.21
C ASP A 149 12.70 -23.59 -5.00
N ARG A 150 14.02 -23.38 -5.00
CA ARG A 150 15.06 -24.17 -5.73
C ARG A 150 15.03 -24.05 -7.25
N ASN A 151 14.17 -23.21 -7.82
CA ASN A 151 14.07 -23.04 -9.27
C ASN A 151 14.92 -21.88 -9.78
N ASP A 152 15.16 -21.86 -11.09
CA ASP A 152 15.82 -20.76 -11.77
C ASP A 152 14.86 -19.57 -12.03
N ILE A 153 15.44 -18.47 -12.51
CA ILE A 153 14.74 -17.20 -12.75
C ILE A 153 13.74 -17.22 -13.92
N ASN A 154 13.75 -18.26 -14.75
CA ASN A 154 12.93 -18.41 -15.96
C ASN A 154 11.65 -19.23 -15.72
N ILE A 155 11.57 -19.95 -14.59
CA ILE A 155 10.33 -20.59 -14.16
C ILE A 155 9.22 -19.55 -13.96
N ARG A 156 8.03 -19.83 -14.52
CA ARG A 156 6.90 -18.88 -14.58
C ARG A 156 5.97 -19.04 -13.40
N GLU A 157 5.82 -20.26 -12.90
CA GLU A 157 4.94 -20.64 -11.81
C GLU A 157 5.29 -19.88 -10.52
N ALA A 158 4.29 -19.40 -9.80
CA ALA A 158 4.48 -18.78 -8.50
C ALA A 158 4.73 -19.87 -7.44
N PRO A 159 5.78 -19.74 -6.60
CA PRO A 159 6.00 -20.68 -5.52
C PRO A 159 5.14 -20.35 -4.30
N TYR A 160 4.59 -21.42 -3.72
CA TYR A 160 3.86 -21.43 -2.47
C TYR A 160 4.77 -22.00 -1.39
N PHE A 161 4.72 -21.45 -0.19
CA PHE A 161 5.53 -21.84 0.95
C PHE A 161 4.64 -22.01 2.16
N ARG A 162 4.85 -23.07 2.93
CA ARG A 162 4.09 -23.29 4.16
C ARG A 162 4.95 -23.82 5.29
N ARG A 163 4.52 -23.55 6.51
CA ARG A 163 5.01 -24.14 7.75
C ARG A 163 3.86 -24.30 8.74
N VAL A 164 3.83 -25.44 9.43
CA VAL A 164 3.03 -25.63 10.63
C VAL A 164 3.94 -25.46 11.85
N PHE A 165 3.47 -24.77 12.87
CA PHE A 165 4.16 -24.59 14.14
C PHE A 165 3.15 -24.63 15.28
N GLU A 166 3.63 -24.74 16.51
CA GLU A 166 2.78 -24.86 17.70
C GLU A 166 3.02 -23.70 18.66
N THR A 167 1.95 -23.19 19.25
CA THR A 167 1.96 -22.16 20.30
C THR A 167 1.26 -22.70 21.54
N GLU A 168 2.03 -23.19 22.51
CA GLU A 168 1.46 -23.89 23.67
C GLU A 168 0.78 -22.95 24.68
N LYS A 169 1.16 -21.67 24.67
CA LYS A 169 0.76 -20.67 25.66
C LYS A 169 -0.27 -19.69 25.10
N GLN A 170 -0.96 -18.99 25.99
CA GLN A 170 -1.91 -17.96 25.59
C GLN A 170 -1.18 -16.72 25.06
N VAL A 171 -1.42 -16.40 23.78
CA VAL A 171 -0.82 -15.26 23.09
C VAL A 171 -1.38 -13.95 23.66
N LYS A 172 -0.47 -13.03 24.04
CA LYS A 172 -0.79 -11.65 24.41
C LYS A 172 -0.72 -10.72 23.20
N SER A 173 0.33 -10.87 22.38
CA SER A 173 0.53 -10.12 21.14
C SER A 173 1.41 -10.89 20.17
N ALA A 174 1.17 -10.74 18.88
CA ALA A 174 2.03 -11.30 17.84
C ALA A 174 2.19 -10.36 16.65
N LYS A 175 3.43 -10.20 16.19
CA LYS A 175 3.80 -9.39 15.02
C LYS A 175 4.54 -10.24 13.99
N ALA A 176 4.14 -10.13 12.73
CA ALA A 176 4.88 -10.72 11.62
C ALA A 176 5.66 -9.63 10.90
N TYR A 177 6.97 -9.83 10.78
CA TYR A 177 7.88 -9.02 9.99
C TYR A 177 8.28 -9.82 8.76
N ILE A 178 7.97 -9.33 7.57
CA ILE A 178 8.27 -10.03 6.32
C ILE A 178 8.96 -9.08 5.34
N VAL A 179 10.13 -9.50 4.86
CA VAL A 179 10.87 -8.87 3.77
C VAL A 179 10.83 -9.83 2.59
N ALA A 180 10.59 -9.31 1.39
CA ALA A 180 10.62 -10.11 0.18
C ALA A 180 11.31 -9.34 -0.96
N SER A 181 11.97 -10.09 -1.83
CA SER A 181 12.42 -9.61 -3.13
C SER A 181 11.55 -10.28 -4.18
N GLY A 182 10.76 -9.45 -4.85
CA GLY A 182 9.55 -9.87 -5.58
C GLY A 182 8.33 -9.29 -4.88
N LEU A 183 7.21 -9.98 -4.99
CA LEU A 183 5.97 -9.67 -4.28
C LEU A 183 5.58 -10.83 -3.38
N TYR A 184 4.73 -10.61 -2.38
CA TYR A 184 4.14 -11.70 -1.60
C TYR A 184 2.68 -11.49 -1.22
N GLU A 185 2.02 -12.61 -0.92
CA GLU A 185 0.75 -12.67 -0.20
C GLU A 185 0.93 -13.65 0.97
N MET A 186 0.60 -13.22 2.20
CA MET A 186 0.77 -14.02 3.41
C MET A 186 -0.58 -14.43 3.99
N TYR A 187 -0.65 -15.68 4.45
CA TYR A 187 -1.82 -16.30 5.05
C TYR A 187 -1.47 -16.91 6.40
N MET A 188 -2.41 -16.84 7.34
CA MET A 188 -2.34 -17.55 8.61
C MET A 188 -3.67 -18.24 8.87
N ASN A 189 -3.62 -19.54 9.14
CA ASN A 189 -4.79 -20.37 9.45
C ASN A 189 -5.94 -20.18 8.45
N GLY A 190 -5.64 -20.31 7.15
CA GLY A 190 -6.60 -20.19 6.05
C GLY A 190 -6.95 -18.75 5.65
N SER A 191 -6.61 -17.73 6.44
CA SER A 191 -6.99 -16.34 6.17
C SER A 191 -5.81 -15.49 5.73
N LYS A 192 -6.03 -14.61 4.74
CA LYS A 192 -5.06 -13.57 4.35
C LYS A 192 -4.71 -12.68 5.55
N VAL A 193 -3.44 -12.30 5.64
CA VAL A 193 -2.91 -11.32 6.59
C VAL A 193 -2.88 -9.94 5.93
N GLY A 194 -3.42 -8.94 6.62
CA GLY A 194 -3.54 -7.59 6.08
C GLY A 194 -4.49 -7.49 4.88
N ASN A 195 -4.51 -6.31 4.28
CA ASN A 195 -5.30 -6.00 3.08
C ASN A 195 -4.46 -5.29 2.00
N HIS A 196 -3.14 -5.36 2.14
CA HIS A 196 -2.22 -4.76 1.18
C HIS A 196 -2.20 -5.57 -0.11
N ARG A 197 -1.72 -4.92 -1.17
CA ARG A 197 -1.55 -5.48 -2.51
C ARG A 197 -0.17 -5.09 -2.99
N LEU A 198 0.45 -5.97 -3.79
CA LEU A 198 1.75 -5.70 -4.41
C LEU A 198 2.84 -5.29 -3.40
N ASP A 199 2.83 -5.91 -2.22
CA ASP A 199 3.88 -5.74 -1.22
C ASP A 199 5.07 -6.68 -1.49
N PRO A 200 6.31 -6.25 -1.16
CA PRO A 200 6.70 -4.89 -0.77
C PRO A 200 6.82 -3.95 -1.98
N MET A 201 6.86 -2.64 -1.73
CA MET A 201 6.97 -1.66 -2.82
C MET A 201 8.29 -1.80 -3.59
N TYR A 202 8.23 -1.52 -4.89
CA TYR A 202 9.35 -1.66 -5.82
C TYR A 202 10.55 -0.80 -5.42
N THR A 203 11.72 -1.41 -5.26
CA THR A 203 13.01 -0.74 -5.05
C THR A 203 14.06 -1.29 -6.00
N ARG A 204 15.25 -0.69 -6.01
CA ARG A 204 16.45 -1.35 -6.53
C ARG A 204 16.92 -2.45 -5.55
N PHE A 205 16.51 -3.69 -5.79
CA PHE A 205 16.58 -4.79 -4.79
C PHE A 205 18.00 -5.20 -4.35
N ASP A 206 19.03 -4.93 -5.16
CA ASP A 206 20.45 -5.13 -4.80
C ASP A 206 21.02 -3.96 -3.95
N ARG A 207 20.25 -2.88 -3.78
CA ARG A 207 20.58 -1.72 -2.95
C ARG A 207 19.72 -1.62 -1.70
N ARG A 208 18.41 -1.87 -1.79
CA ARG A 208 17.46 -1.79 -0.67
C ARG A 208 16.34 -2.80 -0.82
N ASN A 209 15.94 -3.42 0.28
CA ASN A 209 14.69 -4.20 0.36
C ASN A 209 13.79 -3.62 1.45
N LEU A 210 12.49 -3.61 1.19
CA LEU A 210 11.49 -3.15 2.15
C LEU A 210 10.88 -4.34 2.88
N TYR A 211 10.69 -4.21 4.19
CA TYR A 211 9.90 -5.16 4.97
C TYR A 211 8.62 -4.52 5.49
N VAL A 212 7.61 -5.34 5.71
CA VAL A 212 6.29 -4.93 6.21
C VAL A 212 6.03 -5.61 7.55
N THR A 213 5.39 -4.86 8.45
CA THR A 213 4.98 -5.35 9.78
C THR A 213 3.48 -5.50 9.85
N TYR A 214 3.01 -6.66 10.32
CA TYR A 214 1.58 -6.91 10.56
C TYR A 214 1.32 -7.25 12.03
N ASP A 215 0.21 -6.74 12.56
CA ASP A 215 -0.40 -7.31 13.76
C ASP A 215 -1.17 -8.58 13.39
N VAL A 216 -0.70 -9.72 13.89
CA VAL A 216 -1.30 -11.04 13.64
C VAL A 216 -1.81 -11.68 14.93
N THR A 217 -1.92 -10.90 16.01
CA THR A 217 -2.35 -11.38 17.33
C THR A 217 -3.66 -12.17 17.25
N SER A 218 -4.66 -11.65 16.53
CA SER A 218 -5.97 -12.28 16.38
C SER A 218 -6.01 -13.43 15.37
N LYS A 219 -4.93 -13.68 14.63
CA LYS A 219 -4.84 -14.76 13.64
C LYS A 219 -4.29 -16.05 14.24
N LEU A 220 -3.63 -15.96 15.39
CA LEU A 220 -3.07 -17.11 16.09
C LEU A 220 -4.09 -17.72 17.06
N LYS A 221 -4.02 -19.04 17.21
CA LYS A 221 -4.77 -19.81 18.21
C LYS A 221 -3.79 -20.60 19.08
N LYS A 222 -4.24 -21.05 20.25
CA LYS A 222 -3.48 -22.01 21.07
C LYS A 222 -3.35 -23.34 20.32
N GLY A 223 -2.18 -23.95 20.36
CA GLY A 223 -1.86 -25.21 19.67
C GLY A 223 -1.31 -25.00 18.27
N GLN A 224 -1.64 -25.88 17.34
CA GLN A 224 -1.09 -25.83 15.99
C GLN A 224 -1.62 -24.64 15.17
N ASN A 225 -0.72 -23.97 14.48
CA ASN A 225 -0.97 -22.87 13.56
C ASN A 225 -0.27 -23.15 12.23
N ALA A 226 -0.86 -22.68 11.13
CA ALA A 226 -0.25 -22.73 9.81
C ALA A 226 0.02 -21.32 9.30
N ILE A 227 1.20 -21.12 8.73
CA ILE A 227 1.57 -19.93 7.96
C ILE A 227 1.84 -20.33 6.52
N GLY A 228 1.31 -19.53 5.58
CA GLY A 228 1.50 -19.69 4.15
C GLY A 228 1.99 -18.40 3.50
N VAL A 229 2.90 -18.49 2.56
CA VAL A 229 3.39 -17.35 1.76
C VAL A 229 3.39 -17.75 0.29
N ILE A 230 2.82 -16.91 -0.56
CA ILE A 230 2.91 -17.02 -2.02
C ILE A 230 3.87 -15.94 -2.49
N LEU A 231 4.83 -16.25 -3.37
CA LEU A 231 5.70 -15.23 -3.98
C LEU A 231 5.30 -14.92 -5.42
N GLY A 232 5.32 -13.64 -5.76
CA GLY A 232 5.22 -13.11 -7.11
C GLY A 232 6.56 -12.59 -7.63
N ASN A 233 6.71 -12.54 -8.94
CA ASN A 233 7.90 -12.02 -9.61
C ASN A 233 8.08 -10.52 -9.39
N GLY A 234 6.99 -9.74 -9.52
CA GLY A 234 7.04 -8.28 -9.48
C GLY A 234 8.08 -7.70 -10.42
N TRP A 235 8.74 -6.64 -9.97
CA TRP A 235 9.89 -6.03 -10.65
C TRP A 235 11.23 -6.71 -10.32
N PHE A 236 11.27 -7.62 -9.34
CA PHE A 236 12.49 -8.31 -8.94
C PHE A 236 12.88 -9.38 -9.96
N ASN A 237 11.91 -10.18 -10.39
CA ASN A 237 12.09 -11.17 -11.45
C ASN A 237 11.23 -10.82 -12.68
N HIS A 238 11.35 -9.59 -13.18
CA HIS A 238 10.57 -9.17 -14.34
C HIS A 238 10.96 -10.02 -15.55
N GLN A 239 10.02 -10.80 -16.10
CA GLN A 239 10.32 -11.76 -17.19
C GLN A 239 9.94 -11.26 -18.58
N ALA A 240 8.92 -10.41 -18.71
CA ALA A 240 8.52 -9.88 -20.01
C ALA A 240 9.61 -8.96 -20.58
N MET A 241 9.94 -9.20 -21.85
CA MET A 241 10.82 -8.33 -22.61
C MET A 241 10.09 -7.06 -23.02
N ALA A 242 10.71 -5.93 -22.72
CA ALA A 242 10.23 -4.59 -23.07
C ALA A 242 11.42 -3.66 -23.28
N VAL A 243 11.16 -2.45 -23.79
CA VAL A 243 12.22 -1.49 -24.20
C VAL A 243 13.15 -1.04 -23.06
N TRP A 244 12.73 -1.19 -21.80
CA TRP A 244 13.50 -0.77 -20.62
C TRP A 244 14.39 -1.86 -20.01
N ASN A 245 14.50 -3.04 -20.66
CA ASN A 245 15.41 -4.12 -20.28
C ASN A 245 15.34 -4.60 -18.82
N PHE A 246 14.18 -4.51 -18.15
CA PHE A 246 14.03 -5.04 -16.79
C PHE A 246 14.18 -6.57 -16.71
N ASP A 247 13.99 -7.28 -17.82
CA ASP A 247 14.34 -8.69 -17.96
C ASP A 247 15.84 -8.97 -17.79
N LYS A 248 16.67 -7.94 -17.88
CA LYS A 248 18.14 -7.98 -17.70
C LYS A 248 18.62 -7.17 -16.50
N ALA A 249 17.72 -6.77 -15.60
CA ALA A 249 18.10 -5.97 -14.45
C ALA A 249 19.18 -6.69 -13.60
N PRO A 250 20.18 -5.97 -13.07
CA PRO A 250 21.32 -6.58 -12.39
C PRO A 250 20.96 -7.31 -11.09
N TRP A 251 19.83 -6.95 -10.47
CA TRP A 251 19.31 -7.63 -9.28
C TRP A 251 18.47 -8.86 -9.58
N ARG A 252 18.19 -9.17 -10.85
CA ARG A 252 17.19 -10.17 -11.23
C ARG A 252 17.54 -11.55 -10.68
N ALA A 253 16.67 -12.09 -9.83
CA ALA A 253 16.79 -13.43 -9.28
C ALA A 253 15.42 -14.06 -9.00
N ARG A 254 15.38 -15.35 -8.66
CA ARG A 254 14.14 -16.05 -8.27
C ARG A 254 13.60 -15.42 -6.97
N PRO A 255 12.31 -15.10 -6.87
CA PRO A 255 11.73 -14.49 -5.67
C PRO A 255 12.09 -15.23 -4.39
N ALA A 256 12.35 -14.47 -3.34
CA ALA A 256 12.73 -14.98 -2.03
C ALA A 256 12.16 -14.08 -0.92
N PHE A 257 12.01 -14.63 0.28
CA PHE A 257 11.59 -13.86 1.45
C PHE A 257 12.32 -14.31 2.71
N CYS A 258 12.35 -13.42 3.70
CA CYS A 258 12.69 -13.72 5.08
C CYS A 258 11.52 -13.28 5.98
N LEU A 259 11.19 -14.07 6.99
CA LEU A 259 10.07 -13.83 7.89
C LEU A 259 10.46 -14.13 9.33
N ASP A 260 10.11 -13.21 10.23
CA ASP A 260 10.12 -13.40 11.67
C ASP A 260 8.72 -13.13 12.24
N LEU A 261 8.12 -14.12 12.87
CA LEU A 261 6.89 -14.00 13.65
C LEU A 261 7.24 -13.94 15.13
N SER A 262 7.20 -12.75 15.70
CA SER A 262 7.45 -12.50 17.13
C SER A 262 6.15 -12.66 17.91
N ILE A 263 6.16 -13.54 18.92
CA ILE A 263 5.01 -13.84 19.77
C ILE A 263 5.38 -13.54 21.22
N THR A 264 4.55 -12.77 21.90
CA THR A 264 4.63 -12.53 23.34
C THR A 264 3.42 -13.16 24.02
N TYR A 265 3.67 -13.90 25.08
CA TYR A 265 2.66 -14.63 25.85
C TYR A 265 2.19 -13.85 27.08
N THR A 266 1.05 -14.26 27.64
CA THR A 266 0.48 -13.63 28.84
C THR A 266 1.30 -13.85 30.10
N ASP A 267 2.16 -14.88 30.13
CA ASP A 267 3.10 -15.17 31.22
C ASP A 267 4.40 -14.32 31.16
N GLY A 268 4.54 -13.46 30.14
CA GLY A 268 5.70 -12.60 29.94
C GLY A 268 6.82 -13.21 29.11
N THR A 269 6.75 -14.49 28.74
CA THR A 269 7.72 -15.12 27.84
C THR A 269 7.46 -14.76 26.38
N SER A 270 8.46 -14.95 25.51
CA SER A 270 8.33 -14.72 24.07
C SER A 270 9.02 -15.81 23.26
N GLU A 271 8.59 -15.95 22.01
CA GLU A 271 9.18 -16.83 21.02
C GLU A 271 9.23 -16.15 19.65
N THR A 272 10.07 -16.67 18.75
CA THR A 272 10.12 -16.21 17.36
C THR A 272 10.08 -17.40 16.43
N ILE A 273 9.06 -17.44 15.56
CA ILE A 273 8.94 -18.43 14.50
C ILE A 273 9.52 -17.82 13.23
N THR A 274 10.48 -18.49 12.60
CA THR A 274 11.30 -17.91 11.54
C THR A 274 11.15 -18.61 10.20
N SER A 275 11.48 -17.93 9.10
CA SER A 275 11.75 -18.58 7.81
C SER A 275 13.05 -19.39 7.88
N GLY A 276 13.02 -20.64 7.40
CA GLY A 276 14.13 -21.58 7.57
C GLY A 276 13.97 -22.88 6.79
N SER A 277 14.86 -23.84 7.04
CA SER A 277 14.92 -25.14 6.34
C SER A 277 13.74 -26.07 6.62
N ASP A 278 12.95 -25.79 7.65
CA ASP A 278 11.75 -26.52 8.05
C ASP A 278 10.48 -26.10 7.29
N TRP A 279 10.59 -25.09 6.41
CA TRP A 279 9.53 -24.75 5.47
C TRP A 279 9.49 -25.72 4.29
N LYS A 280 8.29 -25.91 3.76
CA LYS A 280 8.08 -26.64 2.50
C LYS A 280 7.55 -25.72 1.41
N THR A 281 7.77 -26.12 0.16
CA THR A 281 7.34 -25.38 -1.02
C THR A 281 6.74 -26.29 -2.09
N SER A 282 5.83 -25.73 -2.87
CA SER A 282 5.24 -26.34 -4.06
C SER A 282 4.84 -25.24 -5.05
N PHE A 283 4.54 -25.61 -6.29
CA PHE A 283 3.74 -24.75 -7.15
C PHE A 283 2.26 -24.85 -6.79
N GLY A 284 1.48 -23.92 -7.31
CA GLY A 284 0.04 -23.88 -7.15
C GLY A 284 -0.64 -23.41 -8.43
N PRO A 285 -1.84 -22.83 -8.33
CA PRO A 285 -2.65 -22.48 -9.49
C PRO A 285 -2.12 -21.29 -10.29
N ILE A 286 -1.25 -20.44 -9.72
CA ILE A 286 -0.63 -19.33 -10.47
C ILE A 286 0.53 -19.88 -11.30
N ILE A 287 0.26 -20.17 -12.57
CA ILE A 287 1.22 -20.77 -13.50
C ILE A 287 2.10 -19.74 -14.21
N SER A 288 1.71 -18.46 -14.17
CA SER A 288 2.53 -17.33 -14.60
C SER A 288 2.06 -16.05 -13.94
N ASN A 289 2.98 -15.16 -13.57
CA ASN A 289 2.63 -13.82 -13.09
C ASN A 289 3.68 -12.80 -13.51
N ASN A 290 3.21 -11.64 -13.92
CA ASN A 290 4.04 -10.55 -14.39
C ASN A 290 3.34 -9.22 -14.13
N ILE A 291 4.06 -8.30 -13.49
CA ILE A 291 3.55 -6.96 -13.18
C ILE A 291 3.16 -6.18 -14.45
N TYR A 292 3.78 -6.50 -15.59
CA TYR A 292 3.66 -5.81 -16.87
C TYR A 292 2.53 -6.36 -17.75
N THR A 293 2.48 -7.68 -17.97
CA THR A 293 1.55 -8.34 -18.90
C THR A 293 0.27 -8.86 -18.24
N GLY A 294 0.35 -9.71 -17.23
CA GLY A 294 -0.83 -10.35 -16.63
C GLY A 294 -0.49 -11.51 -15.70
N GLU A 295 -1.54 -12.22 -15.27
CA GLU A 295 -1.42 -13.43 -14.45
C GLU A 295 -2.22 -14.56 -15.12
N HIS A 296 -1.60 -15.74 -15.17
CA HIS A 296 -2.22 -16.95 -15.68
C HIS A 296 -2.47 -17.90 -14.51
N TYR A 297 -3.70 -18.37 -14.42
CA TYR A 297 -4.22 -19.14 -13.32
C TYR A 297 -4.92 -20.40 -13.83
N ASP A 298 -4.55 -21.54 -13.28
CA ASP A 298 -5.17 -22.83 -13.55
C ASP A 298 -5.83 -23.37 -12.28
N ALA A 299 -7.16 -23.21 -12.18
CA ALA A 299 -7.92 -23.63 -11.01
C ALA A 299 -7.87 -25.15 -10.79
N ARG A 300 -7.51 -25.93 -11.82
CA ARG A 300 -7.35 -27.40 -11.69
C ARG A 300 -6.16 -27.77 -10.80
N LEU A 301 -5.26 -26.83 -10.53
CA LEU A 301 -4.06 -26.99 -9.69
C LEU A 301 -4.24 -26.41 -8.27
N GLU A 302 -5.44 -25.96 -7.92
CA GLU A 302 -5.73 -25.49 -6.57
C GLU A 302 -5.51 -26.59 -5.53
N GLN A 303 -4.81 -26.23 -4.45
CA GLN A 303 -4.57 -27.09 -3.30
C GLN A 303 -5.40 -26.58 -2.13
N LYS A 304 -6.67 -27.01 -2.06
CA LYS A 304 -7.60 -26.54 -1.04
C LYS A 304 -7.03 -26.77 0.36
N GLY A 305 -7.06 -25.74 1.19
CA GLY A 305 -6.55 -25.78 2.56
C GLY A 305 -5.03 -25.74 2.72
N TRP A 306 -4.23 -25.51 1.66
CA TRP A 306 -2.76 -25.51 1.73
C TRP A 306 -2.16 -24.63 2.85
N ASN A 307 -2.87 -23.56 3.21
CA ASN A 307 -2.53 -22.58 4.25
C ASN A 307 -3.24 -22.85 5.60
N GLU A 308 -3.79 -24.06 5.79
CA GLU A 308 -4.38 -24.55 7.04
C GLU A 308 -3.51 -25.65 7.66
N VAL A 309 -3.75 -25.95 8.94
CA VAL A 309 -2.95 -26.92 9.72
C VAL A 309 -3.04 -28.33 9.15
N ASN A 310 -4.24 -28.79 8.82
CA ASN A 310 -4.54 -30.19 8.49
C ASN A 310 -4.23 -30.57 7.04
N PHE A 311 -3.56 -29.70 6.28
CA PHE A 311 -3.20 -29.98 4.90
C PHE A 311 -2.05 -30.99 4.81
N ASP A 312 -2.25 -32.01 3.97
CA ASP A 312 -1.22 -33.00 3.65
C ASP A 312 -0.21 -32.43 2.66
N ASP A 313 0.95 -32.06 3.17
CA ASP A 313 2.08 -31.53 2.41
C ASP A 313 3.21 -32.56 2.20
N LEU A 314 2.91 -33.86 2.26
CA LEU A 314 3.91 -34.92 2.02
C LEU A 314 4.53 -34.85 0.62
N LYS A 315 3.79 -34.32 -0.37
CA LYS A 315 4.28 -34.11 -1.74
C LYS A 315 5.02 -32.78 -1.92
N TRP A 316 4.98 -31.89 -0.93
CA TRP A 316 5.73 -30.63 -0.99
C TRP A 316 7.20 -30.90 -0.70
N ARG A 317 8.08 -30.16 -1.37
CA ARG A 317 9.53 -30.33 -1.24
C ARG A 317 10.11 -29.32 -0.27
N GLY A 318 11.34 -29.57 0.21
CA GLY A 318 12.06 -28.59 1.04
C GLY A 318 12.46 -27.34 0.25
N VAL A 319 12.64 -26.23 0.97
CA VAL A 319 13.04 -24.92 0.39
C VAL A 319 14.53 -24.86 0.02
N ASN A 320 14.95 -23.76 -0.62
CA ASN A 320 16.34 -23.36 -0.82
C ASN A 320 16.68 -22.18 0.11
N LEU A 321 17.84 -22.20 0.75
CA LEU A 321 18.35 -21.04 1.49
C LEU A 321 19.05 -20.08 0.53
N ARG A 322 18.86 -18.78 0.70
CA ARG A 322 19.43 -17.72 -0.14
C ARG A 322 20.20 -16.71 0.70
N ALA A 323 21.15 -16.03 0.08
CA ALA A 323 21.75 -14.84 0.65
C ALA A 323 20.74 -13.68 0.60
N THR A 324 20.88 -12.73 1.53
CA THR A 324 20.13 -11.48 1.49
C THR A 324 20.47 -10.69 0.22
N PRO A 325 19.49 -10.21 -0.57
CA PRO A 325 19.77 -9.46 -1.81
C PRO A 325 20.46 -8.11 -1.58
N SER A 326 20.19 -7.47 -0.45
CA SER A 326 20.92 -6.30 0.04
C SER A 326 21.12 -6.37 1.55
N LYS A 327 22.12 -5.65 2.07
CA LYS A 327 22.32 -5.42 3.51
C LYS A 327 21.42 -4.32 4.07
N ASN A 328 20.85 -3.47 3.21
CA ASN A 328 19.94 -2.40 3.60
C ASN A 328 18.50 -2.91 3.55
N ILE A 329 18.01 -3.40 4.68
CA ILE A 329 16.62 -3.81 4.87
C ILE A 329 15.97 -2.77 5.77
N VAL A 330 14.94 -2.10 5.26
CA VAL A 330 14.26 -1.00 5.97
C VAL A 330 12.76 -1.20 5.97
N SER A 331 12.08 -0.62 6.96
CA SER A 331 10.63 -0.65 7.05
C SER A 331 9.96 0.07 5.87
N GLN A 332 8.89 -0.51 5.37
CA GLN A 332 7.91 0.15 4.51
C GLN A 332 7.02 1.10 5.32
N THR A 333 7.56 2.24 5.74
CA THR A 333 6.82 3.27 6.46
C THR A 333 6.06 4.17 5.48
N MET A 334 4.96 3.66 4.92
CA MET A 334 4.11 4.40 3.98
C MET A 334 2.68 3.89 3.89
N TYR A 335 1.80 4.66 3.25
CA TYR A 335 0.50 4.16 2.85
C TYR A 335 0.67 3.02 1.83
N PRO A 336 0.14 1.82 2.09
CA PRO A 336 0.30 0.66 1.22
C PRO A 336 -0.64 0.75 0.03
N ILE A 337 -0.40 -0.06 -1.00
CA ILE A 337 -1.36 -0.24 -2.09
C ILE A 337 -2.51 -1.13 -1.61
N ARG A 338 -3.76 -0.73 -1.91
CA ARG A 338 -4.97 -1.51 -1.56
C ARG A 338 -5.95 -1.57 -2.72
N ASN A 339 -6.96 -2.43 -2.59
CA ASN A 339 -8.18 -2.34 -3.39
C ASN A 339 -9.05 -1.20 -2.83
N VAL A 340 -8.77 0.04 -3.24
CA VAL A 340 -9.34 1.26 -2.63
C VAL A 340 -10.82 1.42 -2.96
N GLU A 341 -11.21 1.17 -4.21
CA GLU A 341 -12.60 1.28 -4.65
C GLU A 341 -13.01 0.09 -5.53
N GLU A 342 -14.16 -0.52 -5.25
CA GLU A 342 -14.79 -1.50 -6.15
C GLU A 342 -15.65 -0.78 -7.20
N ILE A 343 -15.36 -1.04 -8.48
CA ILE A 343 -16.02 -0.45 -9.64
C ILE A 343 -16.91 -1.51 -10.30
N LYS A 344 -18.22 -1.33 -10.17
CA LYS A 344 -19.19 -2.15 -10.88
C LYS A 344 -19.18 -1.81 -12.37
N ALA A 345 -19.25 -2.81 -13.24
CA ALA A 345 -19.39 -2.57 -14.67
C ALA A 345 -20.62 -1.70 -14.96
N ARG A 346 -20.40 -0.61 -15.70
CA ARG A 346 -21.45 0.30 -16.17
C ARG A 346 -22.32 -0.38 -17.20
N SER A 347 -21.70 -1.08 -18.15
CA SER A 347 -22.40 -1.82 -19.20
C SER A 347 -21.69 -3.13 -19.58
N LEU A 348 -22.44 -4.02 -20.21
CA LEU A 348 -21.97 -5.29 -20.78
C LEU A 348 -22.48 -5.38 -22.23
N ARG A 349 -21.58 -5.61 -23.18
CA ARG A 349 -21.90 -5.93 -24.56
C ARG A 349 -21.55 -7.39 -24.83
N LYS A 350 -22.53 -8.17 -25.27
CA LYS A 350 -22.32 -9.54 -25.75
C LYS A 350 -22.16 -9.52 -27.28
N PHE A 351 -21.07 -10.09 -27.78
CA PHE A 351 -20.89 -10.30 -29.22
C PHE A 351 -21.38 -11.69 -29.65
N ASN A 352 -21.06 -12.71 -28.85
CA ASN A 352 -21.53 -14.08 -28.98
C ASN A 352 -21.35 -14.80 -27.64
N ASP A 353 -21.58 -16.12 -27.59
CA ASP A 353 -21.48 -16.91 -26.35
C ASP A 353 -20.05 -17.09 -25.82
N THR A 354 -19.05 -16.65 -26.58
CA THR A 354 -17.62 -16.74 -26.24
C THR A 354 -16.90 -15.40 -26.18
N THR A 355 -17.62 -14.28 -26.35
CA THR A 355 -16.99 -12.94 -26.42
C THR A 355 -17.92 -11.87 -25.87
N TYR A 356 -17.44 -11.20 -24.84
CA TYR A 356 -18.12 -10.16 -24.08
C TYR A 356 -17.18 -8.97 -23.86
N LEU A 357 -17.72 -7.77 -23.74
CA LEU A 357 -16.98 -6.58 -23.35
C LEU A 357 -17.70 -5.86 -22.21
N TYR A 358 -16.97 -5.63 -21.12
CA TYR A 358 -17.41 -4.83 -19.99
C TYR A 358 -16.82 -3.42 -20.10
N ASP A 359 -17.64 -2.42 -19.81
CA ASP A 359 -17.22 -1.03 -19.64
C ASP A 359 -17.34 -0.65 -18.17
N MET A 360 -16.23 -0.29 -17.53
CA MET A 360 -16.20 0.15 -16.13
C MET A 360 -16.78 1.56 -15.94
N GLY A 361 -17.00 2.30 -17.03
CA GLY A 361 -17.56 3.65 -17.05
C GLY A 361 -16.52 4.77 -16.83
N ARG A 362 -15.31 4.43 -16.40
CA ARG A 362 -14.13 5.30 -16.35
C ARG A 362 -12.85 4.48 -16.44
N ASN A 363 -11.75 5.12 -16.83
CA ASN A 363 -10.42 4.54 -16.78
C ASN A 363 -9.94 4.43 -15.31
N ILE A 364 -9.36 3.30 -14.94
CA ILE A 364 -8.80 3.02 -13.61
C ILE A 364 -7.47 2.28 -13.74
N ALA A 365 -6.62 2.36 -12.71
CA ALA A 365 -5.50 1.45 -12.52
C ALA A 365 -5.83 0.38 -11.49
N GLY A 366 -5.56 -0.89 -11.77
CA GLY A 366 -5.80 -1.98 -10.83
C GLY A 366 -6.07 -3.31 -11.50
N VAL A 367 -7.02 -4.08 -10.98
CA VAL A 367 -7.31 -5.44 -11.44
C VAL A 367 -8.81 -5.64 -11.66
N SER A 368 -9.20 -6.65 -12.43
CA SER A 368 -10.58 -7.12 -12.49
C SER A 368 -10.76 -8.40 -11.67
N LYS A 369 -11.99 -8.62 -11.21
CA LYS A 369 -12.44 -9.87 -10.60
C LYS A 369 -13.61 -10.41 -11.38
N ILE A 370 -13.53 -11.65 -11.81
CA ILE A 370 -14.58 -12.34 -12.56
C ILE A 370 -15.17 -13.51 -11.78
N ARG A 371 -16.48 -13.71 -11.92
CA ARG A 371 -17.22 -14.91 -11.53
C ARG A 371 -17.79 -15.59 -12.75
N VAL A 372 -17.54 -16.87 -12.88
CA VAL A 372 -17.90 -17.63 -14.07
C VAL A 372 -18.11 -19.11 -13.74
N SER A 373 -19.09 -19.71 -14.41
CA SER A 373 -19.27 -21.16 -14.46
C SER A 373 -19.05 -21.65 -15.89
N GLY A 374 -18.42 -22.80 -16.03
CA GLY A 374 -18.20 -23.43 -17.33
C GLY A 374 -17.54 -24.79 -17.17
N ASP A 375 -17.36 -25.48 -18.30
CA ASP A 375 -16.76 -26.81 -18.29
C ASP A 375 -15.29 -26.77 -17.86
N LYS A 376 -14.84 -27.82 -17.17
CA LYS A 376 -13.45 -28.02 -16.77
C LYS A 376 -12.49 -27.83 -17.95
N GLY A 377 -11.45 -27.03 -17.74
CA GLY A 377 -10.44 -26.73 -18.77
C GLY A 377 -10.84 -25.61 -19.74
N THR A 378 -12.02 -25.01 -19.60
CA THR A 378 -12.38 -23.81 -20.37
C THR A 378 -11.40 -22.68 -20.03
N VAL A 379 -10.82 -22.07 -21.06
CA VAL A 379 -9.86 -20.98 -20.93
C VAL A 379 -10.58 -19.66 -21.11
N ILE A 380 -10.56 -18.82 -20.08
CA ILE A 380 -11.08 -17.46 -20.07
C ILE A 380 -9.90 -16.49 -20.19
N LYS A 381 -9.96 -15.54 -21.12
CA LYS A 381 -8.95 -14.47 -21.26
C LYS A 381 -9.61 -13.13 -21.00
N LEU A 382 -9.03 -12.34 -20.10
CA LEU A 382 -9.49 -11.01 -19.71
C LEU A 382 -8.50 -9.98 -20.24
N LYS A 383 -8.79 -9.40 -21.41
CA LYS A 383 -7.95 -8.38 -22.05
C LYS A 383 -8.40 -6.99 -21.60
N HIS A 384 -7.49 -6.21 -21.03
CA HIS A 384 -7.77 -4.91 -20.42
C HIS A 384 -7.32 -3.78 -21.34
N ALA A 385 -8.21 -2.83 -21.67
CA ALA A 385 -7.93 -1.76 -22.64
C ALA A 385 -8.48 -0.40 -22.20
N GLU A 386 -7.84 0.67 -22.67
CA GLU A 386 -8.31 2.06 -22.49
C GLU A 386 -9.21 2.53 -23.64
N ARG A 387 -9.13 1.88 -24.81
CA ARG A 387 -9.81 2.27 -26.04
C ARG A 387 -10.55 1.09 -26.66
N LEU A 388 -11.45 1.42 -27.58
CA LEU A 388 -12.18 0.47 -28.41
C LEU A 388 -11.91 0.75 -29.89
N TYR A 389 -11.84 -0.30 -30.68
CA TYR A 389 -11.95 -0.21 -32.13
C TYR A 389 -13.35 0.25 -32.56
N PRO A 390 -13.54 0.70 -33.83
CA PRO A 390 -14.85 1.11 -34.33
C PRO A 390 -15.95 0.03 -34.25
N ASP A 391 -15.57 -1.26 -34.29
CA ASP A 391 -16.50 -2.38 -34.10
C ASP A 391 -16.90 -2.60 -32.61
N GLY A 392 -16.23 -1.89 -31.72
CA GLY A 392 -16.37 -1.91 -30.27
C GLY A 392 -15.60 -3.01 -29.56
N ARG A 393 -14.63 -3.66 -30.21
CA ARG A 393 -13.69 -4.60 -29.59
C ARG A 393 -12.58 -3.85 -28.85
N ALA A 394 -11.94 -4.49 -27.87
CA ALA A 394 -10.85 -3.87 -27.12
C ALA A 394 -9.62 -3.58 -27.99
N ASP A 395 -9.09 -2.36 -27.90
CA ASP A 395 -7.94 -1.88 -28.66
C ASP A 395 -6.73 -1.61 -27.74
N LEU A 396 -5.62 -2.31 -27.99
CA LEU A 396 -4.35 -2.17 -27.28
C LEU A 396 -3.28 -1.42 -28.08
N SER A 397 -3.57 -1.01 -29.32
CA SER A 397 -2.55 -0.52 -30.27
C SER A 397 -1.86 0.77 -29.82
N ASN A 398 -2.44 1.50 -28.86
CA ASN A 398 -1.83 2.69 -28.28
C ASN A 398 -0.89 2.39 -27.09
N ILE A 399 -0.91 1.16 -26.55
CA ILE A 399 -0.27 0.82 -25.27
C ILE A 399 0.64 -0.41 -25.32
N ASP A 400 0.60 -1.23 -26.38
CA ASP A 400 1.48 -2.39 -26.54
C ASP A 400 2.83 -2.07 -27.23
N VAL A 401 3.02 -0.81 -27.65
CA VAL A 401 4.17 -0.33 -28.46
C VAL A 401 5.55 -0.60 -27.86
N TYR A 402 5.65 -0.84 -26.56
CA TYR A 402 6.91 -1.11 -25.84
C TYR A 402 7.11 -2.58 -25.48
N TYR A 403 6.08 -3.41 -25.62
CA TYR A 403 6.18 -4.84 -25.36
C TYR A 403 6.92 -5.53 -26.51
N ARG A 404 7.79 -6.50 -26.19
CA ARG A 404 8.60 -7.24 -27.16
C ARG A 404 8.41 -8.76 -26.95
N PRO A 405 7.22 -9.30 -27.25
CA PRO A 405 6.93 -10.72 -27.04
C PRO A 405 7.87 -11.60 -27.85
N THR A 406 8.37 -12.67 -27.24
CA THR A 406 9.10 -13.74 -27.95
C THR A 406 8.16 -14.81 -28.49
N ASP A 407 6.95 -14.92 -27.91
CA ASP A 407 5.92 -15.86 -28.30
C ASP A 407 4.51 -15.29 -28.00
N ARG A 408 3.46 -16.10 -28.14
CA ARG A 408 2.05 -15.70 -27.89
C ARG A 408 1.49 -16.18 -26.55
N THR A 409 2.35 -16.72 -25.68
CA THR A 409 1.94 -17.37 -24.44
C THR A 409 1.75 -16.39 -23.29
N ASP A 410 2.31 -15.18 -23.37
CA ASP A 410 2.20 -14.10 -22.37
C ASP A 410 1.60 -12.82 -22.99
N PRO A 411 0.32 -12.82 -23.37
CA PRO A 411 -0.30 -11.67 -24.01
C PRO A 411 -0.30 -10.43 -23.11
N PHE A 412 0.01 -9.28 -23.69
CA PHE A 412 0.01 -8.00 -22.98
C PHE A 412 -1.36 -7.65 -22.39
N GLN A 413 -1.36 -7.10 -21.17
CA GLN A 413 -2.54 -6.70 -20.39
C GLN A 413 -3.69 -7.73 -20.35
N THR A 414 -3.33 -9.01 -20.31
CA THR A 414 -4.31 -10.09 -20.39
C THR A 414 -4.10 -11.08 -19.26
N ASP A 415 -5.11 -11.26 -18.42
CA ASP A 415 -5.14 -12.40 -17.51
C ASP A 415 -5.73 -13.63 -18.20
N ILE A 416 -5.26 -14.81 -17.81
CA ILE A 416 -5.77 -16.10 -18.32
C ILE A 416 -6.23 -16.93 -17.14
N PHE A 417 -7.47 -17.39 -17.18
CA PHE A 417 -8.09 -18.21 -16.14
C PHE A 417 -8.61 -19.52 -16.72
N ILE A 418 -8.13 -20.66 -16.22
CA ILE A 418 -8.52 -22.00 -16.66
C ILE A 418 -9.41 -22.62 -15.58
N LEU A 419 -10.65 -22.93 -15.97
CA LEU A 419 -11.69 -23.41 -15.05
C LEU A 419 -11.42 -24.84 -14.55
N ASN A 420 -11.73 -25.10 -13.28
CA ASN A 420 -11.76 -26.45 -12.73
C ASN A 420 -13.08 -27.19 -13.01
N GLY A 421 -14.14 -26.46 -13.36
CA GLY A 421 -15.46 -27.00 -13.70
C GLY A 421 -16.35 -27.30 -12.49
N GLU A 422 -16.00 -26.80 -11.30
CA GLU A 422 -16.70 -27.06 -10.04
C GLU A 422 -17.53 -25.84 -9.61
N GLY A 423 -18.69 -25.65 -10.26
CA GLY A 423 -19.67 -24.64 -9.88
C GLY A 423 -19.36 -23.23 -10.40
N GLU A 424 -19.58 -22.21 -9.57
CA GLU A 424 -19.19 -20.83 -9.88
C GLU A 424 -17.80 -20.58 -9.29
N GLU A 425 -16.85 -20.27 -10.16
CA GLU A 425 -15.46 -20.00 -9.80
C GLU A 425 -15.19 -18.49 -9.81
N GLU A 426 -14.27 -18.02 -8.95
CA GLU A 426 -13.86 -16.62 -8.86
C GLU A 426 -12.36 -16.48 -9.14
N PHE A 427 -11.99 -15.54 -10.00
CA PHE A 427 -10.59 -15.21 -10.28
C PHE A 427 -10.33 -13.71 -10.14
N MET A 428 -9.26 -13.37 -9.42
CA MET A 428 -8.69 -12.04 -9.32
C MET A 428 -7.16 -12.19 -9.21
N PRO A 429 -6.36 -11.55 -10.08
CA PRO A 429 -4.90 -11.74 -10.07
C PRO A 429 -4.28 -11.19 -8.78
N LEU A 430 -3.16 -11.76 -8.35
CA LEU A 430 -2.46 -11.34 -7.12
C LEU A 430 -1.27 -10.40 -7.40
N PHE A 431 -0.50 -10.66 -8.46
CA PHE A 431 0.83 -10.06 -8.65
C PHE A 431 0.95 -9.18 -9.89
N ASN A 432 -0.15 -8.52 -10.27
CA ASN A 432 -0.16 -7.54 -11.36
C ASN A 432 -1.15 -6.39 -11.12
N TYR A 433 -1.11 -5.40 -12.02
CA TYR A 433 -2.18 -4.43 -12.23
C TYR A 433 -2.13 -3.92 -13.69
N LYS A 434 -3.20 -3.27 -14.17
CA LYS A 434 -3.33 -2.69 -15.51
C LYS A 434 -4.01 -1.32 -15.42
N GLY A 435 -3.86 -0.48 -16.44
CA GLY A 435 -4.71 0.69 -16.65
C GLY A 435 -5.77 0.38 -17.70
N PHE A 436 -7.05 0.51 -17.36
CA PHE A 436 -8.15 0.13 -18.25
C PHE A 436 -9.48 0.80 -17.89
N GLN A 437 -10.33 0.96 -18.91
CA GLN A 437 -11.76 1.19 -18.76
C GLN A 437 -12.57 -0.03 -19.23
N TYR A 438 -12.06 -0.75 -20.22
CA TYR A 438 -12.75 -1.85 -20.87
C TYR A 438 -12.07 -3.18 -20.57
N VAL A 439 -12.88 -4.22 -20.35
CA VAL A 439 -12.39 -5.61 -20.23
C VAL A 439 -13.11 -6.48 -21.25
N GLU A 440 -12.38 -6.93 -22.26
CA GLU A 440 -12.86 -7.92 -23.22
C GLU A 440 -12.60 -9.33 -22.66
N VAL A 441 -13.69 -10.06 -22.41
CA VAL A 441 -13.65 -11.45 -21.96
C VAL A 441 -13.90 -12.36 -23.15
N THR A 442 -12.92 -13.20 -23.45
CA THR A 442 -13.05 -14.27 -24.46
C THR A 442 -12.92 -15.63 -23.80
N SER A 443 -13.65 -16.63 -24.29
CA SER A 443 -13.61 -18.00 -23.75
C SER A 443 -13.42 -19.04 -24.85
N SER A 444 -12.74 -20.14 -24.53
CA SER A 444 -12.57 -21.26 -25.48
C SER A 444 -13.86 -22.05 -25.75
N ASN A 445 -14.80 -22.01 -24.81
CA ASN A 445 -16.12 -22.64 -24.88
C ASN A 445 -17.20 -21.63 -24.49
N PRO A 446 -18.47 -21.82 -24.93
CA PRO A 446 -19.59 -20.97 -24.51
C PRO A 446 -19.69 -20.83 -22.98
N VAL A 447 -19.80 -19.59 -22.50
CA VAL A 447 -20.07 -19.27 -21.08
C VAL A 447 -21.19 -18.24 -20.99
N LYS A 448 -21.91 -18.25 -19.86
CA LYS A 448 -22.93 -17.23 -19.57
C LYS A 448 -22.36 -16.19 -18.62
N LEU A 449 -22.23 -14.97 -19.11
CA LEU A 449 -21.78 -13.84 -18.33
C LEU A 449 -22.87 -12.78 -18.24
N ALA A 450 -23.04 -12.23 -17.03
CA ALA A 450 -23.92 -11.11 -16.75
C ALA A 450 -23.08 -9.88 -16.39
N LYS A 451 -23.70 -8.69 -16.40
CA LYS A 451 -22.99 -7.44 -16.06
C LYS A 451 -22.31 -7.51 -14.68
N GLN A 452 -22.90 -8.24 -13.75
CA GLN A 452 -22.41 -8.45 -12.37
C GLN A 452 -21.31 -9.50 -12.26
N SER A 453 -21.06 -10.28 -13.32
CA SER A 453 -20.01 -11.29 -13.35
C SER A 453 -18.61 -10.68 -13.30
N LEU A 454 -18.44 -9.38 -13.57
CA LEU A 454 -17.14 -8.72 -13.50
C LEU A 454 -17.24 -7.37 -12.77
N VAL A 455 -16.28 -7.15 -11.87
CA VAL A 455 -16.00 -5.86 -11.22
C VAL A 455 -14.54 -5.49 -11.41
N GLY A 456 -14.24 -4.19 -11.46
CA GLY A 456 -12.89 -3.67 -11.36
C GLY A 456 -12.57 -3.27 -9.91
N TYR A 457 -11.31 -3.34 -9.52
CA TYR A 457 -10.82 -2.72 -8.28
C TYR A 457 -9.84 -1.62 -8.65
N PHE A 458 -10.19 -0.38 -8.33
CA PHE A 458 -9.27 0.75 -8.44
C PHE A 458 -8.25 0.63 -7.30
N MET A 459 -6.99 0.46 -7.67
CA MET A 459 -5.87 0.24 -6.78
C MET A 459 -4.88 1.40 -6.89
N HIS A 460 -4.32 1.78 -5.76
CA HIS A 460 -3.22 2.73 -5.64
C HIS A 460 -2.71 2.70 -4.19
N SER A 461 -1.59 3.36 -3.91
CA SER A 461 -1.18 3.72 -2.54
C SER A 461 -2.33 4.47 -1.88
N ASP A 462 -2.89 3.91 -0.82
CA ASP A 462 -4.14 4.37 -0.19
C ASP A 462 -3.91 5.63 0.66
N VAL A 463 -3.53 6.71 -0.02
CA VAL A 463 -3.23 8.02 0.55
C VAL A 463 -4.54 8.76 0.87
N PRO A 464 -4.67 9.37 2.06
CA PRO A 464 -5.85 10.16 2.41
C PRO A 464 -6.04 11.36 1.49
N ALA A 465 -7.26 11.60 1.03
CA ALA A 465 -7.62 12.85 0.38
C ALA A 465 -7.67 14.00 1.41
N THR A 466 -6.94 15.07 1.14
CA THR A 466 -6.83 16.26 2.00
C THR A 466 -7.36 17.52 1.32
N GLY A 467 -7.32 17.57 -0.02
CA GLY A 467 -7.84 18.67 -0.82
C GLY A 467 -9.26 18.42 -1.31
N LYS A 468 -10.03 19.51 -1.43
CA LYS A 468 -11.35 19.50 -2.06
C LYS A 468 -11.58 20.82 -2.78
N ILE A 469 -12.08 20.74 -4.01
CA ILE A 469 -12.59 21.89 -4.75
C ILE A 469 -14.06 21.68 -5.10
N SER A 470 -14.80 22.78 -5.21
CA SER A 470 -16.08 22.84 -5.89
C SER A 470 -16.21 24.21 -6.54
N SER A 471 -16.62 24.23 -7.80
CA SER A 471 -16.73 25.43 -8.61
C SER A 471 -18.15 25.60 -9.13
N SER A 472 -18.53 26.85 -9.42
CA SER A 472 -19.77 27.15 -10.14
C SER A 472 -19.73 26.68 -11.60
N ASN A 473 -18.53 26.37 -12.14
CA ASN A 473 -18.37 25.77 -13.46
C ASN A 473 -18.12 24.25 -13.34
N PRO A 474 -19.09 23.40 -13.74
CA PRO A 474 -18.94 21.94 -13.68
C PRO A 474 -17.77 21.37 -14.49
N LEU A 475 -17.23 22.12 -15.45
CA LEU A 475 -16.02 21.70 -16.18
C LEU A 475 -14.80 21.67 -15.25
N ILE A 476 -14.66 22.64 -14.35
CA ILE A 476 -13.54 22.70 -13.40
C ILE A 476 -13.60 21.51 -12.45
N ASP A 477 -14.79 21.19 -11.93
CA ASP A 477 -14.98 20.04 -11.05
C ASP A 477 -14.63 18.71 -11.76
N LYS A 478 -15.00 18.58 -13.05
CA LYS A 478 -14.64 17.42 -13.87
C LYS A 478 -13.14 17.34 -14.17
N LEU A 479 -12.49 18.47 -14.45
CA LEU A 479 -11.04 18.52 -14.67
C LEU A 479 -10.30 18.11 -13.40
N TRP A 480 -10.67 18.67 -12.25
CA TRP A 480 -10.09 18.29 -10.96
C TRP A 480 -10.29 16.80 -10.66
N TRP A 481 -11.50 16.29 -10.88
CA TRP A 481 -11.79 14.86 -10.72
C TRP A 481 -10.90 14.01 -11.64
N ALA A 482 -10.81 14.33 -12.93
CA ALA A 482 -10.00 13.58 -13.88
C ALA A 482 -8.51 13.61 -13.50
N THR A 483 -7.97 14.78 -13.16
CA THR A 483 -6.58 14.95 -12.73
C THR A 483 -6.28 14.11 -11.48
N ASN A 484 -7.15 14.11 -10.48
CA ASN A 484 -6.95 13.34 -9.26
C ASN A 484 -7.05 11.83 -9.50
N ASN A 485 -7.96 11.36 -10.37
CA ASN A 485 -8.03 9.95 -10.72
C ASN A 485 -6.78 9.52 -11.52
N SER A 486 -6.25 10.37 -12.41
CA SER A 486 -5.00 10.11 -13.13
C SER A 486 -3.78 10.10 -12.21
N TYR A 487 -3.72 11.00 -11.22
CA TYR A 487 -2.66 11.01 -10.20
C TYR A 487 -2.66 9.72 -9.39
N LEU A 488 -3.82 9.34 -8.82
CA LEU A 488 -3.96 8.12 -8.02
C LEU A 488 -3.68 6.87 -8.88
N SER A 489 -4.14 6.85 -10.13
CA SER A 489 -3.84 5.75 -11.06
C SER A 489 -2.33 5.55 -11.28
N ASN A 490 -1.52 6.56 -11.01
CA ASN A 490 -0.06 6.53 -11.14
C ASN A 490 0.67 6.45 -9.80
N LEU A 491 -0.01 6.15 -8.70
CA LEU A 491 0.62 6.09 -7.37
C LEU A 491 0.69 4.65 -6.88
N PHE A 492 1.66 3.87 -7.34
CA PHE A 492 1.85 2.46 -6.99
C PHE A 492 3.14 2.24 -6.19
N GLY A 493 3.22 2.88 -5.02
CA GLY A 493 4.43 2.86 -4.18
C GLY A 493 5.56 3.80 -4.66
N LEU A 494 5.34 4.45 -5.80
CA LEU A 494 6.12 5.53 -6.41
C LEU A 494 5.20 6.25 -7.42
N PRO A 495 5.50 7.49 -7.84
CA PRO A 495 4.82 8.11 -8.98
C PRO A 495 5.28 7.44 -10.28
N THR A 496 4.33 6.93 -11.08
CA THR A 496 4.59 6.37 -12.41
C THR A 496 4.14 7.31 -13.52
N ASP A 497 4.68 7.15 -14.73
CA ASP A 497 4.22 7.90 -15.92
C ASP A 497 2.84 7.43 -16.40
N CYS A 498 2.62 6.12 -16.39
CA CYS A 498 1.34 5.51 -16.77
C CYS A 498 1.15 4.13 -16.11
N PRO A 499 -0.10 3.76 -15.74
CA PRO A 499 -0.38 2.46 -15.13
C PRO A 499 -0.46 1.28 -16.10
N GLN A 500 -0.50 1.55 -17.41
CA GLN A 500 -0.85 0.55 -18.41
C GLN A 500 0.37 0.01 -19.17
N ARG A 501 1.23 0.87 -19.72
CA ARG A 501 2.26 0.47 -20.69
C ARG A 501 3.69 0.47 -20.19
N GLU A 502 4.08 1.34 -19.29
CA GLU A 502 5.48 1.46 -18.85
C GLU A 502 5.59 1.18 -17.37
N LYS A 503 4.78 1.88 -16.55
CA LYS A 503 4.73 1.73 -15.09
C LYS A 503 6.03 2.16 -14.42
N ASN A 504 6.74 3.09 -15.05
CA ASN A 504 8.07 3.51 -14.68
C ASN A 504 8.03 4.77 -13.83
N GLY A 505 8.95 4.87 -12.88
CA GLY A 505 9.17 6.08 -12.10
C GLY A 505 9.93 7.15 -12.87
N TRP A 506 9.37 7.63 -13.97
CA TRP A 506 9.97 8.73 -14.73
C TRP A 506 10.06 9.97 -13.85
N THR A 507 11.29 10.46 -13.69
CA THR A 507 11.62 11.45 -12.66
C THR A 507 10.98 12.79 -12.98
N GLY A 508 11.08 13.27 -14.23
CA GLY A 508 10.41 14.49 -14.70
C GLY A 508 8.90 14.49 -14.43
N ASP A 509 8.18 13.44 -14.83
CA ASP A 509 6.75 13.30 -14.57
C ASP A 509 6.43 13.37 -13.07
N GLY A 510 7.24 12.68 -12.26
CA GLY A 510 7.12 12.67 -10.80
C GLY A 510 7.23 14.06 -10.17
N HIS A 511 8.13 14.94 -10.66
CA HIS A 511 8.23 16.30 -10.13
C HIS A 511 7.12 17.23 -10.59
N PHE A 512 6.51 16.99 -11.75
CA PHE A 512 5.43 17.86 -12.25
C PHE A 512 4.13 17.51 -11.53
N ALA A 513 3.99 16.24 -11.14
CA ALA A 513 2.83 15.74 -10.44
C ALA A 513 2.83 16.08 -8.93
N ILE A 514 3.98 16.38 -8.30
CA ILE A 514 4.06 16.47 -6.84
C ILE A 514 3.17 17.55 -6.24
N GLU A 515 3.15 18.76 -6.79
CA GLU A 515 2.28 19.82 -6.24
C GLU A 515 0.81 19.43 -6.34
N THR A 516 0.39 18.87 -7.49
CA THR A 516 -0.96 18.33 -7.68
C THR A 516 -1.26 17.25 -6.64
N GLY A 517 -0.31 16.35 -6.38
CA GLY A 517 -0.41 15.32 -5.36
C GLY A 517 -0.59 15.90 -3.97
N LEU A 518 0.29 16.80 -3.54
CA LEU A 518 0.32 17.32 -2.16
C LEU A 518 -0.81 18.30 -1.84
N TYR A 519 -1.37 19.01 -2.83
CA TYR A 519 -2.60 19.79 -2.63
C TYR A 519 -3.83 18.91 -2.37
N ASN A 520 -3.87 17.70 -2.95
CA ASN A 520 -5.07 16.87 -2.96
C ASN A 520 -5.00 15.68 -2.01
N PHE A 521 -3.80 15.19 -1.70
CA PHE A 521 -3.57 13.95 -0.96
C PHE A 521 -2.40 14.07 0.02
N ASP A 522 -2.49 13.34 1.13
CA ASP A 522 -1.39 13.10 2.06
C ASP A 522 -0.47 11.99 1.54
N ALA A 523 0.28 12.31 0.48
CA ALA A 523 1.14 11.36 -0.25
C ALA A 523 2.62 11.43 0.17
N VAL A 524 2.95 12.17 1.23
CA VAL A 524 4.35 12.46 1.60
C VAL A 524 5.18 11.19 1.80
N THR A 525 4.61 10.16 2.41
CA THR A 525 5.31 8.89 2.69
C THR A 525 5.68 8.11 1.41
N VAL A 526 4.91 8.27 0.33
CA VAL A 526 5.23 7.67 -0.97
C VAL A 526 6.46 8.37 -1.59
N TYR A 527 6.50 9.71 -1.52
CA TYR A 527 7.63 10.48 -2.01
C TYR A 527 8.90 10.27 -1.17
N GLU A 528 8.78 10.15 0.16
CA GLU A 528 9.94 9.85 1.01
C GLU A 528 10.56 8.48 0.71
N LYS A 529 9.71 7.47 0.48
CA LYS A 529 10.18 6.18 0.00
C LYS A 529 10.90 6.36 -1.35
N TRP A 530 10.30 7.06 -2.31
CA TRP A 530 10.87 7.24 -3.64
C TRP A 530 12.18 8.05 -3.64
N LEU A 531 12.34 9.00 -2.71
CA LEU A 531 13.63 9.67 -2.46
C LEU A 531 14.69 8.69 -1.95
N GLY A 532 14.29 7.67 -1.18
CA GLY A 532 15.16 6.54 -0.85
C GLY A 532 15.68 5.83 -2.09
N ASP A 533 14.82 5.61 -3.08
CA ASP A 533 15.21 5.01 -4.37
C ASP A 533 16.16 5.94 -5.15
N HIS A 534 15.96 7.27 -5.10
CA HIS A 534 16.90 8.20 -5.76
C HIS A 534 18.32 8.07 -5.21
N ARG A 535 18.46 8.00 -3.89
CA ARG A 535 19.78 7.83 -3.24
C ARG A 535 20.42 6.49 -3.59
N ASP A 536 19.60 5.47 -3.82
CA ASP A 536 20.08 4.13 -4.21
C ASP A 536 20.50 4.07 -5.69
N GLU A 537 19.95 4.95 -6.55
CA GLU A 537 20.25 5.02 -7.99
C GLU A 537 21.33 6.05 -8.38
N GLN A 538 21.63 7.03 -7.53
CA GLN A 538 22.64 8.05 -7.85
C GLN A 538 24.03 7.41 -7.99
N GLN A 539 24.70 7.69 -9.10
CA GLN A 539 26.08 7.23 -9.33
C GLN A 539 27.08 8.00 -8.48
N PRO A 540 28.30 7.46 -8.25
CA PRO A 540 29.35 8.15 -7.48
C PRO A 540 29.77 9.52 -8.04
N ASN A 541 29.51 9.80 -9.32
CA ASN A 541 29.76 11.08 -9.97
C ASN A 541 28.56 12.05 -9.89
N GLY A 542 27.52 11.71 -9.12
CA GLY A 542 26.31 12.52 -8.93
C GLY A 542 25.21 12.29 -9.97
N VAL A 543 25.46 11.54 -11.04
CA VAL A 543 24.48 11.35 -12.13
C VAL A 543 23.30 10.50 -11.68
N LEU A 544 22.09 10.98 -11.97
CA LEU A 544 20.83 10.27 -11.81
C LEU A 544 20.29 9.79 -13.16
N PRO A 545 19.52 8.68 -13.17
CA PRO A 545 18.82 8.22 -14.35
C PRO A 545 17.44 8.90 -14.51
N ASP A 546 16.85 8.78 -15.71
CA ASP A 546 15.49 9.29 -15.98
C ASP A 546 14.38 8.50 -15.30
N ILE A 547 14.64 7.23 -15.01
CA ILE A 547 13.68 6.30 -14.41
C ILE A 547 14.27 5.84 -13.08
N ILE A 548 13.51 5.96 -12.01
CA ILE A 548 13.93 5.53 -10.67
C ILE A 548 12.81 4.69 -10.03
N PRO A 549 13.06 3.41 -9.66
CA PRO A 549 14.28 2.62 -9.91
C PRO A 549 14.46 2.21 -11.40
N THR A 550 15.68 1.87 -11.82
CA THR A 550 16.02 1.49 -13.21
C THR A 550 16.87 0.23 -13.32
N SER A 551 16.67 -0.57 -14.37
CA SER A 551 17.49 -1.74 -14.72
C SER A 551 18.93 -1.41 -15.15
N GLY A 552 19.30 -0.11 -15.18
CA GLY A 552 20.55 0.40 -15.71
C GLY A 552 20.38 1.33 -16.92
N TRP A 553 19.13 1.57 -17.34
CA TRP A 553 18.78 2.52 -18.40
C TRP A 553 18.69 3.96 -17.87
N GLY A 554 18.87 4.96 -18.75
CA GLY A 554 18.55 6.36 -18.45
C GLY A 554 19.69 7.21 -17.86
N TYR A 555 20.91 6.68 -17.75
CA TYR A 555 22.05 7.42 -17.17
C TYR A 555 22.82 8.34 -18.14
N GLY A 556 22.62 8.22 -19.46
CA GLY A 556 23.50 8.88 -20.44
C GLY A 556 22.82 9.57 -21.62
N THR A 557 21.51 9.40 -21.78
CA THR A 557 20.72 10.07 -22.83
C THR A 557 19.40 10.51 -22.21
N ALA A 558 18.98 11.74 -22.49
CA ALA A 558 17.71 12.32 -22.03
C ALA A 558 17.57 12.61 -20.52
N ASN A 559 18.62 12.43 -19.71
CA ASN A 559 18.66 12.84 -18.29
C ASN A 559 18.99 14.31 -18.08
N GLY A 560 18.24 15.15 -18.81
CA GLY A 560 18.30 16.60 -18.69
C GLY A 560 17.99 17.11 -17.28
N THR A 561 18.16 18.41 -17.09
CA THR A 561 17.89 19.09 -15.82
C THR A 561 16.43 18.91 -15.37
N ASP A 562 15.50 18.79 -16.31
CA ASP A 562 14.10 18.49 -16.09
C ASP A 562 13.83 17.11 -15.47
N TRP A 563 14.63 16.09 -15.76
CA TRP A 563 14.48 14.76 -15.11
C TRP A 563 15.26 14.68 -13.80
N THR A 564 16.51 15.14 -13.79
CA THR A 564 17.44 14.90 -12.67
C THR A 564 17.27 15.84 -11.48
N SER A 565 16.62 17.00 -11.65
CA SER A 565 16.39 17.98 -10.56
C SER A 565 15.40 17.50 -9.48
N THR A 566 14.77 16.35 -9.69
CA THR A 566 13.81 15.72 -8.76
C THR A 566 14.38 15.47 -7.37
N ILE A 567 15.67 15.13 -7.27
CA ILE A 567 16.37 14.98 -5.98
C ILE A 567 16.37 16.26 -5.13
N ALA A 568 16.24 17.44 -5.75
CA ALA A 568 16.16 18.72 -5.06
C ALA A 568 14.71 19.25 -4.96
N ILE A 569 13.93 19.11 -6.05
CA ILE A 569 12.57 19.66 -6.15
C ILE A 569 11.59 18.91 -5.24
N VAL A 570 11.67 17.58 -5.18
CA VAL A 570 10.75 16.79 -4.35
C VAL A 570 10.92 17.10 -2.85
N PRO A 571 12.15 17.10 -2.28
CA PRO A 571 12.34 17.51 -0.89
C PRO A 571 11.90 18.95 -0.62
N TRP A 572 12.17 19.88 -1.56
CA TRP A 572 11.76 21.28 -1.42
C TRP A 572 10.25 21.43 -1.38
N ASN A 573 9.52 20.74 -2.26
CA ASN A 573 8.05 20.75 -2.25
C ASN A 573 7.48 20.15 -0.97
N ILE A 574 8.05 19.05 -0.46
CA ILE A 574 7.62 18.50 0.83
C ILE A 574 7.83 19.53 1.95
N TYR A 575 8.98 20.20 1.98
CA TYR A 575 9.23 21.29 2.93
C TYR A 575 8.21 22.42 2.80
N MET A 576 7.91 22.88 1.59
CA MET A 576 6.97 23.98 1.36
C MET A 576 5.53 23.64 1.79
N PHE A 577 5.09 22.40 1.60
CA PHE A 577 3.72 21.98 1.93
C PHE A 577 3.56 21.50 3.39
N TYR A 578 4.59 20.88 3.97
CA TYR A 578 4.50 20.22 5.29
C TYR A 578 5.38 20.87 6.35
N GLY A 579 6.25 21.83 5.99
CA GLY A 579 7.29 22.36 6.88
C GLY A 579 8.34 21.32 7.27
N ASP A 580 8.40 20.18 6.57
CA ASP A 580 9.24 19.06 6.94
C ASP A 580 10.62 19.16 6.30
N ILE A 581 11.62 19.42 7.14
CA ILE A 581 13.02 19.55 6.73
C ILE A 581 13.72 18.21 6.52
N LYS A 582 13.13 17.09 6.96
CA LYS A 582 13.81 15.79 6.96
C LYS A 582 14.17 15.34 5.53
N PRO A 583 13.30 15.42 4.52
CA PRO A 583 13.69 15.08 3.15
C PRO A 583 14.84 15.93 2.62
N LEU A 584 14.91 17.22 2.97
CA LEU A 584 16.03 18.08 2.56
C LEU A 584 17.33 17.63 3.23
N ALA A 585 17.29 17.36 4.54
CA ALA A 585 18.45 16.90 5.29
C ALA A 585 18.95 15.53 4.82
N ASP A 586 18.04 14.58 4.60
CA ASP A 586 18.35 13.22 4.15
C ASP A 586 18.99 13.17 2.75
N ASN A 587 18.73 14.17 1.90
CA ASN A 587 19.22 14.22 0.51
C ASN A 587 20.26 15.32 0.28
N TYR A 588 20.70 16.05 1.31
CA TYR A 588 21.57 17.23 1.12
C TYR A 588 22.88 16.91 0.39
N GLU A 589 23.56 15.82 0.77
CA GLU A 589 24.80 15.40 0.11
C GLU A 589 24.56 14.81 -1.29
N ASN A 590 23.34 14.35 -1.60
CA ASN A 590 22.97 13.90 -2.94
C ASN A 590 22.63 15.07 -3.87
N ILE A 591 22.18 16.20 -3.31
CA ILE A 591 21.87 17.45 -4.02
C ILE A 591 23.16 18.23 -4.35
N LYS A 592 24.11 18.25 -3.42
CA LYS A 592 25.41 18.94 -3.53
C LYS A 592 26.33 18.24 -4.52
#